data_AF-A0A7W9HQ52-F1
#
_entry.id   AF-A0A7W9HQ52-F1
#
_cell.length_a   1.000
_cell.length_b   1.000
_cell.length_c   1.000
_cell.angle_alpha   90.00
_cell.angle_beta   90.00
_cell.angle_gamma   90.00
#
_symmetry.space_group_name_H-M   'P 1'
#
loop_
_entity.id
_entity.type
_entity.pdbx_description
1 polymer ?
#
loop_
_entity_poly.entity_id
_entity_poly.type
_entity_poly.pdbx_seq_one_letter_code
_entity_poly.pdbx_strand_id
1 'polypeptide(L)'
;MGLYVLLQPEEDADAGVVERAQGHPSLVISSGDARMTVQIAGREGGAEMAIRFARQLEEAAGVFAERCEALTKLAPLDFDALAATLGTTPDEVAAAVERENDKPPAVVDSVAFAETGTSAEDPR
;
A
#
# COMPACT_ATOMS: atom_id res chain seq x y z
N MET A 1 21.81 -8.01 -12.42
CA MET A 1 21.71 -7.91 -10.96
C MET A 1 20.82 -6.71 -10.64
N GLY A 2 19.76 -6.88 -9.85
CA GLY A 2 18.88 -5.79 -9.43
C GLY A 2 19.31 -5.24 -8.07
N LEU A 3 19.16 -3.94 -7.87
CA LEU A 3 19.34 -3.27 -6.59
C LEU A 3 17.95 -2.97 -6.02
N TYR A 4 17.72 -3.32 -4.75
CA TYR A 4 16.50 -2.98 -4.03
C TYR A 4 16.88 -2.12 -2.82
N VAL A 5 16.21 -0.99 -2.66
CA VAL A 5 16.45 -0.02 -1.58
C VAL A 5 15.14 0.20 -0.85
N LEU A 6 15.15 0.01 0.47
CA LEU A 6 14.07 0.38 1.36
C LEU A 6 14.45 1.68 2.05
N LEU A 7 13.59 2.69 1.93
CA LEU A 7 13.73 3.96 2.63
C LEU A 7 12.51 4.13 3.53
N GLN A 8 12.72 4.22 4.83
CA GLN A 8 11.69 4.55 5.79
C GLN A 8 11.82 6.04 6.14
N PRO A 9 10.78 6.86 5.91
CA PRO A 9 10.81 8.28 6.25
C PRO A 9 10.90 8.49 7.77
N GLU A 10 11.84 9.33 8.20
CA GLU A 10 11.93 9.89 9.56
C GLU A 10 11.27 11.28 9.63
N GLU A 11 11.17 11.89 10.81
CA GLU A 11 10.49 13.19 11.01
C GLU A 11 11.08 14.33 10.17
N ASP A 12 12.35 14.23 9.77
CA ASP A 12 13.09 15.19 8.96
C ASP A 12 13.19 14.81 7.47
N ALA A 13 12.45 13.78 7.05
CA ALA A 13 12.49 13.31 5.67
C ALA A 13 11.96 14.37 4.70
N ASP A 14 12.70 14.59 3.61
CA ASP A 14 12.37 15.58 2.58
C ASP A 14 12.76 15.09 1.19
N ALA A 15 12.03 15.57 0.18
CA ALA A 15 12.29 15.29 -1.22
C ALA A 15 12.25 16.58 -2.04
N GLY A 16 13.35 16.89 -2.72
CA GLY A 16 13.51 18.15 -3.45
C GLY A 16 14.38 18.03 -4.69
N VAL A 17 14.17 18.95 -5.62
CA VAL A 17 15.01 19.07 -6.82
C VAL A 17 16.18 20.00 -6.52
N VAL A 18 17.40 19.52 -6.74
CA VAL A 18 18.63 20.27 -6.56
C VAL A 18 19.37 20.35 -7.89
N GLU A 19 19.76 21.55 -8.29
CA GLU A 19 20.61 21.75 -9.47
C GLU A 19 22.07 21.69 -9.03
N ARG A 20 22.74 20.57 -9.29
CA ARG A 20 24.16 20.38 -8.91
C ARG A 20 25.13 21.03 -9.91
N ALA A 21 24.71 21.15 -11.16
CA ALA A 21 25.41 21.82 -12.23
C ALA A 21 24.37 22.39 -13.20
N GLN A 22 24.70 23.46 -13.91
CA GLN A 22 23.76 24.13 -14.80
C GLN A 22 23.17 23.14 -15.81
N GLY A 23 21.84 23.06 -15.86
CA GLY A 23 21.10 22.16 -16.74
C GLY A 23 21.10 20.69 -16.34
N HIS A 24 21.59 20.35 -15.13
CA HIS A 24 21.63 18.98 -14.60
C HIS A 24 20.86 18.90 -13.27
N PRO A 25 19.53 18.95 -13.30
CA PRO A 25 18.72 18.75 -12.11
C PRO A 25 18.89 17.32 -11.58
N SER A 26 18.89 17.19 -10.26
CA SER A 26 18.89 15.93 -9.54
C SER A 26 17.76 15.94 -8.53
N LEU A 27 16.96 14.87 -8.49
CA LEU A 27 16.00 14.67 -7.40
C LEU A 27 16.76 14.08 -6.23
N VAL A 28 16.68 14.73 -5.07
CA VAL A 28 17.29 14.27 -3.83
C VAL A 28 16.18 13.92 -2.85
N ILE A 29 16.26 12.71 -2.30
CA ILE A 29 15.38 12.24 -1.23
C ILE A 29 16.28 12.01 -0.03
N SER A 30 15.99 12.67 1.08
CA SER A 30 16.72 12.54 2.34
C SER A 30 15.77 12.00 3.42
N SER A 31 16.28 11.12 4.28
CA SER A 31 15.58 10.61 5.48
C SER A 31 16.63 10.30 6.54
N GLY A 32 16.70 11.11 7.59
CA GLY A 32 17.82 11.11 8.54
C GLY A 32 19.18 11.18 7.81
N ASP A 33 20.06 10.21 8.07
CA ASP A 33 21.38 10.11 7.44
C ASP A 33 21.35 9.48 6.02
N ALA A 34 20.22 8.91 5.61
CA ALA A 34 20.10 8.28 4.30
C ALA A 34 19.76 9.31 3.22
N ARG A 35 20.51 9.28 2.12
CA ARG A 35 20.25 10.13 0.95
C ARG A 35 20.25 9.31 -0.34
N MET A 36 19.14 9.37 -1.05
CA MET A 36 19.01 8.84 -2.41
C MET A 36 19.02 10.01 -3.40
N THR A 37 19.67 9.83 -4.54
CA THR A 37 19.69 10.85 -5.60
C THR A 37 19.40 10.20 -6.94
N VAL A 38 18.44 10.76 -7.67
CA VAL A 38 18.13 10.39 -9.04
C VAL A 38 18.73 11.44 -9.96
N GLN A 39 19.54 10.99 -10.92
CA GLN A 39 20.28 11.85 -11.84
C GLN A 39 19.95 11.51 -13.29
N ILE A 40 20.10 12.50 -14.16
CA ILE A 40 20.03 12.30 -15.60
C ILE A 40 21.26 11.49 -16.03
N ALA A 41 21.03 10.34 -16.67
CA ALA A 41 22.12 9.56 -17.23
C ALA A 41 22.78 10.34 -18.39
N GLY A 42 24.11 10.40 -18.41
CA GLY A 42 24.90 11.05 -19.48
C GLY A 42 24.94 10.28 -20.80
N ARG A 43 23.80 9.72 -21.22
CA ARG A 43 23.63 8.98 -22.48
C ARG A 43 22.51 9.61 -23.31
N GLU A 44 22.50 9.32 -24.61
CA GLU A 44 21.43 9.76 -25.50
C GLU A 44 20.05 9.28 -24.99
N GLY A 45 19.05 10.17 -25.00
CA GLY A 45 17.73 9.90 -24.40
C GLY A 45 17.69 9.91 -22.87
N GLY A 46 18.80 10.19 -22.19
CA GLY A 46 18.89 10.24 -20.72
C GLY A 46 17.86 11.17 -20.07
N ALA A 47 17.68 12.36 -20.65
CA ALA A 47 16.71 13.33 -20.18
C ALA A 47 15.27 12.85 -20.33
N GLU A 48 14.91 12.25 -21.47
CA GLU A 48 13.55 11.75 -21.71
C GLU A 48 13.21 10.60 -20.76
N MET A 49 14.15 9.69 -20.54
CA MET A 49 13.98 8.62 -19.54
C MET A 49 13.81 9.19 -18.12
N ALA A 50 14.63 10.20 -17.75
CA ALA A 50 14.54 10.83 -16.43
C ALA A 50 13.19 11.53 -16.24
N ILE A 51 12.68 12.22 -17.28
CA ILE A 51 11.34 12.84 -17.28
C ILE A 51 10.26 11.78 -17.08
N ARG A 52 10.31 10.69 -17.86
CA ARG A 52 9.32 9.61 -17.77
C ARG A 52 9.32 8.96 -16.39
N PHE A 53 10.51 8.65 -15.87
CA PHE A 53 10.68 8.05 -14.56
C PHE A 53 10.18 8.99 -13.45
N ALA A 54 10.53 10.29 -13.49
CA ALA A 54 10.10 11.26 -12.50
C ALA A 54 8.57 11.40 -12.45
N ARG A 55 7.90 11.44 -13.60
CA ARG A 55 6.42 11.49 -13.66
C ARG A 55 5.76 10.24 -13.08
N GLN A 56 6.31 9.06 -13.39
CA GLN A 56 5.82 7.80 -12.82
C GLN A 56 6.03 7.74 -11.30
N LEU A 57 7.16 8.26 -10.82
CA LEU A 57 7.46 8.32 -9.40
C LEU A 57 6.50 9.28 -8.67
N GLU A 58 6.23 10.45 -9.24
CA GLU A 58 5.25 11.42 -8.71
C GLU A 58 3.86 10.80 -8.56
N GLU A 59 3.36 10.15 -9.62
CA GLU A 59 2.06 9.47 -9.61
C GLU A 59 2.01 8.36 -8.54
N ALA A 60 3.02 7.49 -8.51
CA ALA A 60 3.08 6.40 -7.54
C ALA A 60 3.21 6.90 -6.09
N ALA A 61 4.00 7.95 -5.86
CA ALA A 61 4.15 8.55 -4.54
C ALA A 61 2.85 9.21 -4.07
N GLY A 62 2.09 9.86 -4.97
CA GLY A 62 0.77 10.41 -4.67
C GLY A 62 -0.21 9.32 -4.25
N VAL A 63 -0.31 8.23 -5.02
CA VAL A 63 -1.17 7.08 -4.67
C VAL A 63 -0.75 6.45 -3.33
N PHE A 64 0.56 6.36 -3.06
CA PHE A 64 1.05 5.87 -1.78
C PHE A 64 0.64 6.77 -0.62
N ALA A 65 0.79 8.09 -0.75
CA ALA A 65 0.38 9.06 0.26
C ALA A 65 -1.13 8.99 0.54
N GLU A 66 -1.97 8.91 -0.50
CA GLU A 66 -3.42 8.75 -0.36
C GLU A 66 -3.78 7.47 0.42
N ARG A 67 -3.04 6.38 0.20
CA ARG A 67 -3.24 5.12 0.94
C ARG A 67 -2.80 5.23 2.39
N CYS A 68 -1.67 5.88 2.65
CA CYS A 68 -1.23 6.17 4.01
C CYS A 68 -2.26 7.04 4.75
N GLU A 69 -2.81 8.06 4.10
CA GLU A 69 -3.88 8.89 4.65
C GLU A 69 -5.16 8.10 4.92
N ALA A 70 -5.56 7.22 4.01
CA ALA A 70 -6.73 6.38 4.23
C ALA A 70 -6.55 5.49 5.47
N LEU A 71 -5.36 4.91 5.65
CA LEU A 71 -5.03 4.07 6.79
C LEU A 71 -4.97 4.85 8.10
N THR A 72 -4.44 6.08 8.10
CA THR A 72 -4.44 6.94 9.29
C THR A 72 -5.83 7.48 9.63
N LYS A 73 -6.67 7.75 8.64
CA LYS A 73 -8.10 8.09 8.84
C LYS A 73 -8.93 6.89 9.32
N LEU A 74 -8.51 5.67 8.99
CA LEU A 74 -9.15 4.41 9.40
C LEU A 74 -8.73 3.93 10.81
N ALA A 75 -7.79 4.59 11.48
CA ALA A 75 -7.38 4.21 12.83
C ALA A 75 -7.58 5.36 13.85
N PRO A 76 -8.21 5.11 15.02
CA PRO A 76 -8.83 3.87 15.47
C PRO A 76 -10.32 3.85 15.08
N LEU A 77 -10.80 2.72 14.56
CA LEU A 77 -12.21 2.38 14.72
C LEU A 77 -12.50 2.44 16.22
N ASP A 78 -13.22 3.50 16.62
CA ASP A 78 -13.74 3.65 17.96
C ASP A 78 -14.86 2.61 18.10
N PHE A 79 -14.49 1.43 18.59
CA PHE A 79 -15.42 0.33 18.81
C PHE A 79 -16.49 0.73 19.83
N ASP A 80 -16.25 1.69 20.71
CA ASP A 80 -17.26 2.22 21.63
C ASP A 80 -18.29 3.08 20.86
N ALA A 81 -17.84 3.90 19.91
CA ALA A 81 -18.74 4.65 19.03
C ALA A 81 -19.54 3.75 18.07
N LEU A 82 -18.92 2.68 17.55
CA LEU A 82 -19.60 1.68 16.72
C LEU A 82 -20.61 0.85 17.54
N ALA A 83 -20.25 0.46 18.76
CA ALA A 83 -21.12 -0.22 19.72
C ALA A 83 -22.34 0.65 20.06
N ALA A 84 -22.13 1.94 20.34
CA ALA A 84 -23.21 2.90 20.57
C ALA A 84 -24.13 3.09 19.35
N THR A 85 -23.57 3.09 18.13
CA THR A 85 -24.35 3.24 16.88
C THR A 85 -25.18 2.00 16.56
N LEU A 86 -24.66 0.81 16.87
CA LEU A 86 -25.34 -0.47 16.66
C LEU A 86 -26.23 -0.88 17.85
N GLY A 87 -26.26 -0.08 18.92
CA GLY A 87 -27.05 -0.37 20.13
C GLY A 87 -26.57 -1.62 20.87
N THR A 88 -25.29 -1.97 20.72
CA THR A 88 -24.65 -3.15 21.32
C THR A 88 -23.64 -2.69 22.35
N THR A 89 -23.51 -3.39 23.46
CA THR A 89 -22.51 -3.10 24.49
C THR A 89 -21.25 -3.96 24.32
N PRO A 90 -20.07 -3.52 24.79
CA PRO A 90 -18.85 -4.34 24.74
C PRO A 90 -19.01 -5.72 25.37
N ASP A 91 -19.81 -5.82 26.44
CA ASP A 91 -20.11 -7.08 27.12
C ASP A 91 -20.95 -8.05 26.26
N GLU A 92 -21.88 -7.53 25.45
CA GLU A 92 -22.67 -8.33 24.51
C GLU A 92 -21.82 -8.88 23.36
N VAL A 93 -20.83 -8.10 22.90
CA VAL A 93 -19.85 -8.55 21.91
C VAL A 93 -18.94 -9.63 22.50
N ALA A 94 -18.42 -9.44 23.72
CA ALA A 94 -17.61 -10.44 24.40
C ALA A 94 -18.39 -11.75 24.59
N ALA A 95 -19.65 -11.67 25.02
CA ALA A 95 -20.52 -12.83 25.17
C ALA A 95 -20.91 -13.50 23.83
N ALA A 96 -20.88 -12.77 22.71
CA ALA A 96 -21.09 -13.33 21.38
C ALA A 96 -19.82 -14.04 20.86
N VAL A 97 -18.64 -13.47 21.09
CA VAL A 97 -17.35 -14.07 20.72
C VAL A 97 -17.09 -15.35 21.51
N GLU A 98 -17.41 -15.36 22.81
CA GLU A 98 -17.34 -16.59 23.63
C GLU A 98 -18.30 -17.67 23.13
N ARG A 99 -19.52 -17.31 22.71
CA ARG A 99 -20.47 -18.24 22.10
C ARG A 99 -20.01 -18.76 20.72
N GLU A 100 -19.31 -17.94 19.94
CA GLU A 100 -18.75 -18.34 18.65
C GLU A 100 -17.57 -19.30 18.83
N ASN A 101 -16.72 -19.09 19.85
CA ASN A 101 -15.58 -19.95 20.17
C ASN A 101 -15.98 -21.31 20.79
N ASP A 102 -17.15 -21.40 21.42
CA ASP A 102 -17.72 -22.65 21.93
C ASP A 102 -18.46 -23.45 20.83
N LYS A 103 -18.63 -22.85 19.65
CA LYS A 103 -19.13 -23.54 18.47
C LYS A 103 -17.98 -24.37 17.87
N PRO A 104 -18.17 -25.67 17.60
CA PRO A 104 -17.15 -26.44 16.89
C PRO A 104 -16.84 -25.75 15.56
N PRO A 105 -15.56 -25.69 15.14
CA PRO A 105 -15.19 -25.02 13.90
C PRO A 105 -16.07 -25.56 12.78
N ALA A 106 -16.67 -24.64 12.01
CA ALA A 106 -17.45 -25.02 10.85
C ALA A 106 -16.55 -25.87 9.94
N VAL A 107 -16.84 -27.17 9.87
CA VAL A 107 -16.19 -28.06 8.91
C VAL A 107 -16.63 -27.56 7.54
N VAL A 108 -15.75 -26.82 6.87
CA VAL A 108 -15.96 -26.42 5.49
C VAL A 108 -15.84 -27.70 4.66
N ASP A 109 -16.98 -28.26 4.29
CA ASP A 109 -17.05 -29.43 3.42
C ASP A 109 -16.39 -29.06 2.08
N SER A 110 -15.19 -29.61 1.84
CA SER A 110 -14.33 -29.24 0.72
C SER A 110 -14.90 -29.67 -0.65
N VAL A 111 -16.09 -30.27 -0.66
CA VAL A 111 -16.75 -30.84 -1.83
C VAL A 111 -17.56 -29.79 -2.61
N ALA A 112 -17.92 -28.64 -1.99
CA ALA A 112 -18.76 -27.63 -2.65
C ALA A 112 -18.03 -26.74 -3.67
N PHE A 113 -16.70 -26.81 -3.77
CA PHE A 113 -15.91 -26.00 -4.72
C PHE A 113 -15.57 -26.70 -6.04
N ALA A 114 -16.04 -27.94 -6.26
CA ALA A 114 -15.72 -28.70 -7.48
C ALA A 114 -16.78 -28.60 -8.60
N GLU A 115 -17.97 -28.04 -8.35
CA GLU A 115 -19.08 -28.06 -9.32
C GLU A 115 -19.39 -26.71 -9.99
N THR A 116 -18.37 -25.92 -10.30
CA THR A 116 -18.47 -24.90 -11.37
C THR A 116 -17.36 -25.08 -12.40
N GLY A 117 -17.12 -26.33 -12.80
CA GLY A 117 -16.51 -26.64 -14.09
C GLY A 117 -17.60 -26.63 -15.15
N THR A 118 -17.85 -25.46 -15.76
CA THR A 118 -18.67 -25.37 -16.97
C THR A 118 -18.02 -26.24 -18.05
N SER A 119 -18.58 -27.43 -18.29
CA SER A 119 -18.37 -28.18 -19.52
C SER A 119 -18.85 -27.32 -20.68
N ALA A 120 -17.92 -26.77 -21.46
CA ALA A 120 -18.20 -26.36 -22.82
C ALA A 120 -18.30 -27.64 -23.66
N GLU A 121 -19.54 -28.04 -23.97
CA GLU A 121 -19.85 -28.92 -25.08
C GLU A 121 -19.31 -28.31 -26.38
N ASP A 122 -18.49 -29.06 -27.10
CA ASP A 122 -18.26 -28.88 -28.54
C ASP A 122 -18.35 -30.26 -29.21
N PRO A 123 -19.42 -30.52 -29.99
CA PRO A 123 -19.44 -31.64 -30.91
C PRO A 123 -19.50 -31.13 -32.37
N ARG A 124 -18.35 -31.24 -33.03
CA ARG A 124 -18.13 -31.51 -34.47
C ARG A 124 -18.44 -30.41 -35.48
#